data_AF-A0A372JGK8-F1
#
_entry.id   AF-A0A372JGK8-F1
#
_cell.length_a   1.000
_cell.length_b   1.000
_cell.length_c   1.000
_cell.angle_alpha   90.00
_cell.angle_beta   90.00
_cell.angle_gamma   90.00
#
_symmetry.space_group_name_H-M   'P 1'
#
loop_
_entity.id
_entity.type
_entity.pdbx_description
1 polymer ?
#
loop_
_entity_poly.entity_id
_entity_poly.type
_entity_poly.pdbx_seq_one_letter_code
_entity_poly.pdbx_strand_id
1 'polypeptide(L)'
;GAARAAAEAAERGAESTVPLVARKGRASYLGERSAGHLDPGAASSVLLFRALADATAADATLDATADGGADGAVPEADAGGEG
;
A
#
# COMPACT_ATOMS: atom_id res chain seq x y z
N GLY A 1 -13.02 -6.06 1.73
CA GLY A 1 -12.65 -6.94 2.86
C GLY A 1 -11.89 -6.16 3.92
N ALA A 2 -11.56 -6.80 5.04
CA ALA A 2 -10.86 -6.16 6.15
C ALA A 2 -9.53 -5.50 5.73
N ALA A 3 -8.76 -6.14 4.83
CA ALA A 3 -7.52 -5.58 4.31
C ALA A 3 -7.71 -4.26 3.55
N ARG A 4 -8.74 -4.15 2.70
CA ARG A 4 -9.09 -2.89 2.01
C ARG A 4 -9.48 -1.79 2.99
N ALA A 5 -10.30 -2.11 4.00
CA ALA A 5 -10.67 -1.15 5.02
C ALA A 5 -9.44 -0.68 5.84
N ALA A 6 -8.48 -1.57 6.08
CA ALA A 6 -7.21 -1.22 6.71
C ALA A 6 -6.36 -0.29 5.83
N ALA A 7 -6.29 -0.52 4.52
CA ALA A 7 -5.59 0.37 3.57
C ALA A 7 -6.19 1.79 3.57
N GLU A 8 -7.52 1.89 3.50
CA GLU A 8 -8.21 3.19 3.55
C GLU A 8 -8.02 3.88 4.92
N ALA A 9 -7.99 3.12 6.02
CA ALA A 9 -7.70 3.67 7.35
C ALA A 9 -6.24 4.14 7.47
N ALA A 10 -5.29 3.41 6.88
CA ALA A 10 -3.89 3.79 6.84
C ALA A 10 -3.68 5.09 6.06
N GLU A 11 -4.38 5.29 4.93
CA GLU A 11 -4.33 6.55 4.16
C GLU A 11 -4.77 7.73 5.00
N ARG A 12 -5.96 7.63 5.62
CA ARG A 12 -6.46 8.68 6.52
C ARG A 12 -5.52 8.92 7.70
N GLY A 13 -4.94 7.84 8.24
CA GLY A 13 -3.95 7.91 9.32
C GLY A 13 -2.69 8.67 8.88
N ALA A 14 -2.17 8.38 7.69
CA ALA A 14 -1.01 9.08 7.14
C ALA A 14 -1.32 10.56 6.90
N GLU A 15 -2.42 10.91 6.25
CA GLU A 15 -2.84 12.30 6.04
C GLU A 15 -2.99 13.07 7.35
N SER A 16 -3.51 12.41 8.40
CA SER A 16 -3.65 13.02 9.72
C SER A 16 -2.30 13.39 10.38
N THR A 17 -1.17 12.91 9.86
CA THR A 17 0.16 13.28 10.35
C THR A 17 0.60 14.68 9.89
N VAL A 18 0.06 15.18 8.78
CA VAL A 18 0.46 16.46 8.19
C VAL A 18 0.43 17.62 9.19
N PRO A 19 -0.63 17.85 9.98
CA PRO A 19 -0.65 18.97 10.94
C PRO A 19 0.17 18.71 12.22
N LEU A 20 0.77 17.53 12.41
CA LEU A 20 1.40 17.16 13.68
C LEU A 20 2.83 17.68 13.80
N VAL A 21 3.19 18.17 15.00
CA VAL A 21 4.58 18.38 15.38
C VAL A 21 5.18 17.05 15.83
N ALA A 22 6.22 16.60 15.14
CA ALA A 22 6.87 15.31 15.40
C ALA A 22 7.55 15.27 16.77
N ARG A 23 7.20 14.27 17.58
CA ARG A 23 7.80 14.04 18.92
C ARG A 23 8.82 12.90 18.96
N LYS A 24 8.93 12.11 17.90
CA LYS A 24 9.82 10.95 17.79
C LYS A 24 10.50 10.91 16.41
N GLY A 25 11.59 10.15 16.30
CA GLY A 25 12.34 9.97 15.06
C GLY A 25 13.17 11.18 14.65
N ARG A 26 13.74 11.17 13.44
CA ARG A 26 14.59 12.28 12.93
C ARG A 26 13.80 13.57 12.67
N ALA A 27 12.50 13.47 12.38
CA ALA A 27 11.65 14.63 12.15
C ALA A 27 11.47 15.50 13.41
N SER A 28 11.62 14.93 14.62
CA SER A 28 11.51 15.72 15.85
C SER A 28 12.62 16.76 16.01
N TYR A 29 13.76 16.59 15.32
CA TYR A 29 14.86 17.56 15.32
C TYR A 29 14.45 18.90 14.68
N LEU A 30 13.37 18.91 13.89
CA LEU A 30 12.87 20.11 13.21
C LEU A 30 11.90 20.92 14.08
N GLY A 31 11.43 20.38 15.21
CA GLY A 31 10.44 21.02 16.08
C GLY A 31 9.18 21.41 15.31
N GLU A 32 8.69 22.65 15.52
CA GLU A 32 7.51 23.21 14.84
C GLU A 32 7.58 23.11 13.31
N ARG A 33 8.78 23.10 12.71
CA ARG A 33 8.96 22.97 11.26
C ARG A 33 8.63 21.59 10.71
N SER A 34 8.36 20.60 11.56
CA SER A 34 7.86 19.29 11.13
C SER A 34 6.38 19.32 10.76
N ALA A 35 5.60 20.25 11.32
CA ALA A 35 4.20 20.42 10.94
C ALA A 35 4.09 20.91 9.49
N GLY A 36 3.03 20.47 8.81
CA GLY A 36 2.80 20.68 7.38
C GLY A 36 3.42 19.61 6.48
N HIS A 37 4.11 18.61 7.04
CA HIS A 37 4.74 17.54 6.29
C HIS A 37 4.16 16.17 6.63
N LEU A 38 3.89 15.38 5.58
CA LEU A 38 3.49 13.99 5.73
C LEU A 38 4.63 13.17 6.36
N ASP A 39 4.33 12.38 7.39
CA ASP A 39 5.32 11.46 7.96
C ASP A 39 5.65 10.33 6.98
N PRO A 40 6.92 10.16 6.57
CA PRO A 40 7.31 9.10 5.64
C PRO A 40 7.09 7.68 6.19
N GLY A 41 7.12 7.50 7.52
CA GLY A 41 6.82 6.21 8.15
C GLY A 41 5.36 5.82 8.00
N ALA A 42 4.45 6.77 8.24
CA ALA A 42 3.02 6.59 8.00
C ALA A 42 2.72 6.36 6.50
N ALA A 43 3.35 7.11 5.60
CA ALA A 43 3.22 6.90 4.16
C ALA A 43 3.68 5.50 3.72
N SER A 44 4.79 4.99 4.27
CA SER A 44 5.25 3.62 4.00
C SER A 44 4.24 2.57 4.49
N SER A 45 3.59 2.83 5.62
CA SER A 45 2.56 1.92 6.16
C SER A 45 1.35 1.83 5.24
N VAL A 46 0.96 2.92 4.58
CA VAL A 46 -0.09 2.90 3.53
C VAL A 46 0.27 1.91 2.43
N LEU A 47 1.51 1.95 1.93
CA LEU A 47 1.96 1.04 0.87
C LEU A 47 1.86 -0.43 1.30
N LEU A 48 2.22 -0.75 2.55
CA LEU A 48 2.10 -2.10 3.10
C LEU A 48 0.64 -2.58 3.14
N PHE A 49 -0.29 -1.74 3.62
CA PHE A 49 -1.70 -2.13 3.68
C PHE A 49 -2.37 -2.22 2.30
N ARG A 50 -1.97 -1.36 1.35
CA ARG A 50 -2.39 -1.49 -0.05
C ARG A 50 -1.93 -2.82 -0.64
N ALA A 51 -0.64 -3.14 -0.49
CA ALA A 51 -0.11 -4.41 -0.96
C ALA A 51 -0.81 -5.63 -0.32
N LEU A 52 -1.15 -5.55 0.97
CA LEU A 52 -1.94 -6.59 1.64
C LEU A 52 -3.35 -6.72 1.06
N ALA A 53 -4.01 -5.59 0.79
CA ALA A 53 -5.34 -5.59 0.18
C ALA A 53 -5.31 -6.22 -1.22
N ASP A 54 -4.28 -5.90 -2.01
CA ASP A 54 -4.09 -6.47 -3.35
C ASP A 54 -3.81 -7.97 -3.29
N ALA A 55 -2.90 -8.40 -2.42
CA ALA A 55 -2.54 -9.81 -2.25
C ALA A 55 -3.75 -10.67 -1.83
N THR A 56 -4.54 -10.19 -0.86
CA THR A 56 -5.72 -10.92 -0.38
C THR A 56 -6.89 -10.89 -1.35
N ALA A 57 -6.95 -9.89 -2.24
CA ALA A 57 -7.92 -9.87 -3.33
C ALA A 57 -7.54 -10.86 -4.45
N ALA A 58 -6.24 -11.01 -4.75
CA ALA A 58 -5.74 -11.98 -5.72
C ALA A 58 -5.94 -13.44 -5.25
N ASP A 59 -5.72 -13.73 -3.97
CA ASP A 59 -6.03 -15.05 -3.40
C ASP A 59 -7.53 -15.37 -3.49
N ALA A 60 -8.41 -14.38 -3.27
CA ALA A 60 -9.85 -14.58 -3.41
C ALA A 60 -10.29 -14.90 -4.86
N THR A 61 -9.56 -14.41 -5.87
CA THR A 61 -9.80 -14.78 -7.27
C THR A 61 -9.29 -16.17 -7.61
N LEU A 62 -8.20 -16.64 -7.00
CA LEU A 62 -7.70 -18.01 -7.20
C LEU A 62 -8.67 -19.04 -6.60
N ASP A 63 -9.19 -18.78 -5.40
CA ASP A 63 -10.16 -19.66 -4.73
C ASP A 63 -11.49 -19.74 -5.49
N ALA A 64 -11.93 -18.65 -6.13
CA ALA A 64 -13.13 -18.62 -6.98
C ALA A 64 -12.96 -19.37 -8.32
N THR A 65 -11.73 -19.59 -8.78
CA THR A 65 -11.44 -20.36 -10.02
C THR A 65 -11.20 -21.85 -9.76
N ALA A 66 -11.05 -22.26 -8.50
CA ALA A 66 -10.88 -23.67 -8.15
C ALA A 66 -12.17 -24.51 -8.31
N ASP A 67 -13.32 -23.87 -8.49
CA ASP A 67 -14.64 -24.52 -8.70
C ASP A 67 -15.03 -24.71 -10.18
N GLY A 68 -14.14 -24.38 -11.14
CA GLY A 68 -14.43 -24.54 -12.57
C GLY A 68 -13.16 -24.61 -13.41
N GLY A 69 -12.81 -25.81 -13.89
CA GLY A 69 -11.52 -26.11 -14.52
C GLY A 69 -11.23 -25.48 -15.89
N ALA A 70 -9.95 -25.65 -16.24
CA ALA A 70 -9.24 -25.53 -17.52
C ALA A 70 -8.55 -24.19 -17.87
N ASP A 71 -7.22 -24.25 -17.78
CA ASP A 71 -6.15 -23.61 -18.58
C ASP A 71 -6.20 -22.09 -18.83
N GLY A 72 -5.53 -21.35 -17.93
CA GLY A 72 -5.12 -19.97 -18.14
C GLY A 72 -3.60 -19.86 -18.28
N ALA A 73 -3.13 -19.75 -19.52
CA ALA A 73 -1.74 -19.51 -19.87
C ALA A 73 -1.18 -18.24 -19.20
N VAL A 74 0.05 -18.32 -18.69
CA VAL A 74 0.81 -17.17 -18.21
C VAL A 74 1.12 -16.28 -19.42
N PRO A 75 0.84 -14.96 -19.40
CA PRO A 75 1.26 -14.08 -20.48
C PRO A 75 2.77 -13.88 -20.40
N GLU A 76 3.47 -14.33 -21.43
CA GLU A 76 4.88 -14.02 -21.69
C GLU A 76 5.05 -12.50 -21.80
N ALA A 77 6.02 -11.97 -21.06
CA ALA A 77 6.41 -10.57 -21.11
C ALA A 77 7.11 -10.28 -22.44
N ASP A 78 6.55 -9.34 -23.20
CA ASP A 78 7.11 -8.84 -24.45
C ASP A 78 8.50 -8.23 -24.21
N ALA A 79 9.54 -8.99 -24.58
CA ALA A 79 10.91 -8.51 -24.63
C ALA A 79 11.04 -7.56 -25.82
N GLY A 80 10.97 -6.26 -25.52
CA GLY A 80 11.15 -5.17 -26.47
C GLY A 80 12.39 -5.36 -27.33
N GLY A 81 12.16 -5.36 -28.65
CA GLY A 81 13.15 -5.54 -29.69
C GLY A 81 14.13 -4.38 -29.86
N GLU A 82 15.21 -4.73 -30.54
CA GLU A 82 16.39 -3.96 -30.88
C GLU A 82 16.09 -2.71 -31.74
N GLY A 83 16.93 -1.70 -31.54
CA GLY A 83 17.17 -0.59 -32.46
C GLY A 83 18.62 -0.17 -32.38
#